data_AF-A0A8S0V9T5-F1
#
_entry.id   AF-A0A8S0V9T5-F1
#
_cell.length_a   1.000
_cell.length_b   1.000
_cell.length_c   1.000
_cell.angle_alpha   90.00
_cell.angle_beta   90.00
_cell.angle_gamma   90.00
#
_symmetry.space_group_name_H-M   'P 1'
#
loop_
_entity.id
_entity.type
_entity.pdbx_description
1 polymer ?
#
loop_
_entity_poly.entity_id
_entity_poly.type
_entity_poly.pdbx_seq_one_letter_code
_entity_poly.pdbx_strand_id
1 'polypeptide(L)'
;MVVGIMEVKLVGAKRLKNTKFFGRIDPYVLLQYRNQECKSSTANGQGRNPIWNENFEFRVDYPMADEQYKLVLKIMAYDTFTADDYLGQATIYVKELIELGLEKGKAELRPQKYRVVFTDKTYCGEIQVGVTFTAKVTYEIISQTL
;
A
#
# COMPACT_ATOMS: atom_id res chain seq x y z
N MET A 1 12.45 -1.65 -16.77
CA MET A 1 13.52 -2.52 -16.23
C MET A 1 13.30 -2.57 -14.73
N VAL A 2 13.25 -3.76 -14.13
CA VAL A 2 13.06 -3.88 -12.69
C VAL A 2 14.35 -3.45 -12.00
N VAL A 3 14.27 -2.39 -11.21
CA VAL A 3 15.42 -1.76 -10.54
C VAL A 3 15.46 -2.03 -9.04
N GLY A 4 14.41 -2.63 -8.46
CA GLY A 4 14.37 -2.88 -7.02
C GLY A 4 13.08 -3.53 -6.54
N ILE A 5 13.00 -3.70 -5.22
CA ILE A 5 11.81 -4.19 -4.49
C ILE A 5 11.30 -3.09 -3.57
N MET A 6 9.99 -2.90 -3.57
CA MET A 6 9.29 -2.08 -2.59
C MET A 6 8.55 -2.98 -1.60
N GLU A 7 8.94 -2.92 -0.34
CA GLU A 7 8.29 -3.59 0.77
C GLU A 7 7.28 -2.63 1.43
N VAL A 8 6.06 -3.10 1.65
CA VAL A 8 4.98 -2.33 2.29
C VAL A 8 4.59 -3.00 3.59
N LYS A 9 4.76 -2.30 4.71
CA LYS A 9 4.33 -2.74 6.03
C LYS A 9 2.96 -2.13 6.35
N LEU A 10 1.91 -2.94 6.25
CA LEU A 10 0.55 -2.57 6.62
C LEU A 10 0.36 -2.81 8.13
N VAL A 11 0.26 -1.74 8.91
CA VAL A 11 0.14 -1.86 10.38
C VAL A 11 -1.32 -2.00 10.80
N GLY A 12 -2.15 -1.02 10.49
CA GLY A 12 -3.53 -0.94 10.97
C GLY A 12 -4.25 0.30 10.48
N ALA A 13 -5.52 0.42 10.80
CA ALA A 13 -6.30 1.64 10.55
C ALA A 13 -7.03 2.08 11.82
N LYS A 14 -7.44 3.35 11.86
CA LYS A 14 -8.20 3.92 12.97
C LYS A 14 -9.32 4.82 12.48
N ARG A 15 -10.38 4.85 13.27
CA ARG A 15 -11.55 5.72 13.06
C ARG A 15 -12.18 5.57 11.67
N LEU A 16 -12.15 4.37 11.10
CA LEU A 16 -12.81 4.10 9.83
C LEU A 16 -14.28 4.52 9.90
N LYS A 17 -14.75 5.28 8.92
CA LYS A 17 -16.16 5.70 8.87
C LYS A 17 -16.99 4.45 8.58
N ASN A 18 -17.89 4.12 9.50
CA ASN A 18 -18.83 3.02 9.30
C ASN A 18 -19.97 3.53 8.42
N THR A 19 -20.20 2.86 7.30
CA THR A 19 -21.37 3.08 6.44
C THR A 19 -22.61 2.37 6.99
N LYS A 20 -22.44 1.35 7.84
CA LYS A 20 -23.54 0.60 8.44
C LYS A 20 -23.93 1.19 9.81
N PHE A 21 -25.21 1.57 9.96
CA PHE A 21 -25.79 2.06 11.22
C PHE A 21 -25.78 1.01 12.34
N PHE A 22 -25.72 -0.28 11.99
CA PHE A 22 -25.63 -1.43 12.90
C PHE A 22 -24.68 -2.49 12.29
N GLY A 23 -23.69 -2.96 13.05
CA GLY A 23 -22.81 -4.07 12.66
C GLY A 23 -21.32 -3.83 12.92
N ARG A 24 -20.58 -4.93 13.18
CA ARG A 24 -19.10 -4.94 13.14
C ARG A 24 -18.68 -5.01 11.67
N ILE A 25 -17.74 -4.17 11.28
CA ILE A 25 -17.09 -4.27 9.97
C ILE A 25 -15.87 -5.20 10.10
N ASP A 26 -15.65 -6.02 9.07
CA ASP A 26 -14.52 -6.95 8.97
C ASP A 26 -13.61 -6.48 7.82
N PRO A 27 -12.72 -5.51 8.07
CA PRO A 27 -12.02 -4.84 7.00
C PRO A 27 -10.80 -5.61 6.50
N TYR A 28 -10.54 -5.53 5.20
CA TYR A 28 -9.28 -5.93 4.56
C TYR A 28 -8.79 -4.82 3.63
N VAL A 29 -7.55 -4.93 3.17
CA VAL A 29 -6.90 -3.93 2.32
C VAL A 29 -6.46 -4.56 1.00
N LEU A 30 -6.82 -3.92 -0.11
CA LEU A 30 -6.26 -4.17 -1.42
C LEU A 30 -5.13 -3.16 -1.65
N LEU A 31 -3.90 -3.64 -1.72
CA LEU A 31 -2.71 -2.87 -2.00
C LEU A 31 -2.39 -2.99 -3.50
N GLN A 32 -2.40 -1.88 -4.20
CA GLN A 32 -2.19 -1.83 -5.64
C GLN A 32 -0.99 -0.92 -5.97
N TYR A 33 -0.05 -1.46 -6.75
CA TYR A 33 1.05 -0.72 -7.34
C TYR A 33 1.16 -1.10 -8.82
N ARG A 34 0.80 -0.17 -9.71
CA ARG A 34 0.65 -0.41 -11.15
C ARG A 34 -0.32 -1.57 -11.42
N ASN A 35 0.16 -2.62 -12.08
CA ASN A 35 -0.56 -3.84 -12.41
C ASN A 35 -0.39 -4.95 -11.35
N GLN A 36 0.34 -4.69 -10.26
CA GLN A 36 0.47 -5.63 -9.15
C GLN A 36 -0.58 -5.30 -8.08
N GLU A 37 -1.26 -6.33 -7.60
CA GLU A 37 -2.24 -6.24 -6.52
C GLU A 37 -1.95 -7.31 -5.47
N CYS A 38 -2.03 -6.94 -4.19
CA CYS A 38 -1.99 -7.85 -3.06
C CYS A 38 -3.19 -7.58 -2.15
N LYS A 39 -3.71 -8.62 -1.51
CA LYS A 39 -4.83 -8.54 -0.57
C LYS A 39 -4.34 -8.93 0.82
N SER A 40 -4.69 -8.14 1.83
CA SER A 40 -4.43 -8.48 3.23
C SER A 40 -5.39 -9.55 3.74
N SER A 41 -5.10 -10.11 4.92
CA SER A 41 -6.11 -10.84 5.67
C SER A 41 -7.28 -9.92 6.06
N THR A 42 -8.44 -10.52 6.31
CA THR A 42 -9.60 -9.83 6.87
C THR A 42 -9.46 -9.70 8.38
N ALA A 43 -9.56 -8.48 8.91
CA ALA A 43 -9.50 -8.19 10.33
C ALA A 43 -10.84 -8.47 11.01
N ASN A 44 -11.20 -9.76 11.09
CA ASN A 44 -12.49 -10.22 11.61
C ASN A 44 -12.75 -9.74 13.05
N GLY A 45 -13.91 -9.13 13.27
CA GLY A 45 -14.39 -8.65 14.56
C GLY A 45 -13.69 -7.41 15.10
N GLN A 46 -12.73 -6.82 14.37
CA GLN A 46 -11.95 -5.66 14.84
C GLN A 46 -12.60 -4.29 14.55
N GLY A 47 -13.60 -4.25 13.66
CA GLY A 47 -14.41 -3.05 13.45
C GLY A 47 -13.61 -1.87 12.90
N ARG A 48 -13.80 -0.69 13.52
CA ARG A 48 -13.29 0.60 13.01
C ARG A 48 -11.80 0.86 13.26
N ASN A 49 -11.13 -0.03 13.99
CA ASN A 49 -9.72 0.12 14.36
C ASN A 49 -8.94 -1.18 14.14
N PRO A 50 -8.93 -1.71 12.90
CA PRO A 50 -8.29 -2.98 12.61
C PRO A 50 -6.77 -2.89 12.70
N ILE A 51 -6.15 -4.03 13.03
CA ILE A 51 -4.71 -4.26 13.05
C ILE A 51 -4.44 -5.47 12.15
N TRP A 52 -3.58 -5.28 11.16
CA TRP A 52 -3.14 -6.35 10.25
C TRP A 52 -1.71 -6.78 10.56
N ASN A 53 -0.76 -5.83 10.69
CA ASN A 53 0.67 -6.10 10.84
C ASN A 53 1.21 -7.08 9.79
N GLU A 54 0.90 -6.81 8.53
CA GLU A 54 1.28 -7.63 7.37
C GLU A 54 2.33 -6.92 6.51
N ASN A 55 3.10 -7.71 5.77
CA ASN A 55 4.14 -7.24 4.86
C ASN A 55 3.86 -7.71 3.44
N PHE A 56 4.05 -6.82 2.46
CA PHE A 56 3.84 -7.10 1.03
C PHE A 56 5.04 -6.61 0.22
N GLU A 57 5.27 -7.21 -0.94
CA GLU A 57 6.37 -6.85 -1.82
C GLU A 57 5.87 -6.54 -3.24
N PHE A 58 6.44 -5.49 -3.83
CA PHE A 58 6.16 -5.09 -5.21
C PHE A 58 7.47 -4.91 -5.97
N ARG A 59 7.50 -5.39 -7.23
CA ARG A 59 8.60 -5.09 -8.15
C ARG A 59 8.47 -3.65 -8.64
N VAL A 60 9.59 -2.93 -8.62
CA VAL A 60 9.65 -1.54 -9.08
C VAL A 60 10.42 -1.47 -10.40
N ASP A 61 9.77 -0.96 -11.44
CA ASP A 61 10.43 -0.54 -12.66
C ASP A 61 10.88 0.93 -12.55
N TYR A 62 11.95 1.30 -13.23
CA TYR A 62 12.37 2.71 -13.38
C TYR A 62 13.15 2.91 -14.69
N PRO A 63 13.05 4.07 -15.35
CA PRO A 63 12.07 5.14 -15.10
C PRO A 63 10.65 4.74 -15.52
N MET A 64 9.65 5.45 -15.01
CA MET A 64 8.24 5.29 -15.36
C MET A 64 7.59 6.68 -15.53
N ALA A 65 6.37 6.71 -16.07
CA ALA A 65 5.59 7.94 -16.10
C ALA A 65 5.15 8.36 -14.69
N ASP A 66 5.09 9.67 -14.44
CA ASP A 66 4.90 10.24 -13.09
C ASP A 66 3.62 9.76 -12.40
N GLU A 67 2.55 9.53 -13.16
CA GLU A 67 1.28 9.03 -12.66
C GLU A 67 1.34 7.59 -12.14
N GLN A 68 2.40 6.83 -12.47
CA GLN A 68 2.58 5.43 -12.10
C GLN A 68 3.26 5.25 -10.73
N TYR A 69 3.87 6.29 -10.16
CA TYR A 69 4.53 6.24 -8.84
C TYR A 69 3.54 6.36 -7.67
N LYS A 70 2.47 5.57 -7.71
CA LYS A 70 1.37 5.58 -6.73
C LYS A 70 1.16 4.19 -6.14
N LEU A 71 1.34 4.07 -4.83
CA LEU A 71 0.86 2.94 -4.04
C LEU A 71 -0.54 3.29 -3.51
N VAL A 72 -1.55 2.54 -3.94
CA VAL A 72 -2.94 2.74 -3.54
C VAL A 72 -3.35 1.66 -2.56
N LEU A 73 -3.92 2.05 -1.43
CA LEU A 73 -4.45 1.15 -0.41
C LEU A 73 -5.96 1.36 -0.33
N LYS A 74 -6.75 0.45 -0.89
CA LYS A 74 -8.22 0.48 -0.81
C LYS A 74 -8.65 -0.37 0.37
N ILE A 75 -9.46 0.19 1.25
CA ILE A 75 -10.02 -0.50 2.41
C ILE A 75 -11.42 -0.97 2.05
N MET A 76 -11.66 -2.26 2.20
CA MET A 76 -12.93 -2.91 1.93
C MET A 76 -13.45 -3.56 3.21
N ALA A 77 -14.75 -3.63 3.42
CA ALA A 77 -15.39 -4.45 4.44
C ALA A 77 -15.94 -5.72 3.79
N TYR A 78 -15.52 -6.87 4.31
CA TYR A 78 -16.04 -8.14 3.85
C TYR A 78 -17.50 -8.33 4.27
N ASP A 79 -18.35 -8.77 3.34
CA ASP A 79 -19.72 -9.18 3.61
C ASP A 79 -20.01 -10.59 3.07
N THR A 80 -20.61 -11.44 3.89
CA THR A 80 -20.87 -12.85 3.52
C THR A 80 -21.97 -13.01 2.47
N PHE A 81 -22.96 -12.11 2.46
CA PHE A 81 -24.19 -12.27 1.66
C PHE A 81 -24.38 -11.19 0.59
N THR A 82 -23.56 -10.13 0.60
CA THR A 82 -23.62 -9.01 -0.35
C THR A 82 -22.24 -8.72 -0.91
N ALA A 83 -22.16 -7.81 -1.89
CA ALA A 83 -20.88 -7.25 -2.29
C ALA A 83 -20.20 -6.54 -1.11
N ASP A 84 -18.87 -6.60 -1.09
CA ASP A 84 -18.04 -5.96 -0.08
C ASP A 84 -18.16 -4.43 -0.15
N ASP A 85 -18.28 -3.79 1.01
CA ASP A 85 -18.42 -2.35 1.12
C ASP A 85 -17.06 -1.63 0.98
N TYR A 86 -16.99 -0.62 0.13
CA TYR A 86 -15.81 0.25 0.05
C TYR A 86 -15.79 1.24 1.21
N LEU A 87 -14.71 1.24 2.00
CA LEU A 87 -14.53 2.10 3.19
C LEU A 87 -13.65 3.34 2.94
N GLY A 88 -13.07 3.45 1.74
CA GLY A 88 -12.16 4.53 1.37
C GLY A 88 -10.77 4.03 0.96
N GLN A 89 -9.91 4.95 0.57
CA GLN A 89 -8.54 4.63 0.17
C GLN A 89 -7.52 5.65 0.68
N ALA A 90 -6.27 5.21 0.77
CA ALA A 90 -5.11 6.08 0.86
C ALA A 90 -4.27 5.94 -0.42
N THR A 91 -3.56 7.01 -0.78
CA THR A 91 -2.60 7.00 -1.88
C THR A 91 -1.28 7.55 -1.37
N ILE A 92 -0.21 6.78 -1.55
CA ILE A 92 1.15 7.14 -1.19
C ILE A 92 1.93 7.32 -2.48
N TYR A 93 2.49 8.51 -2.67
CA TYR A 93 3.37 8.80 -3.79
C TYR A 93 4.78 8.35 -3.42
N VAL A 94 5.37 7.47 -4.23
CA VAL A 94 6.62 6.76 -3.89
C VAL A 94 7.81 7.16 -4.77
N LYS A 95 7.64 8.16 -5.64
CA LYS A 95 8.69 8.60 -6.58
C LYS A 95 9.97 9.01 -5.86
N GLU A 96 9.88 9.96 -4.94
CA GLU A 96 11.04 10.46 -4.17
C GLU A 96 11.71 9.34 -3.36
N LEU A 97 10.91 8.44 -2.77
CA LEU A 97 11.43 7.29 -2.02
C LEU A 97 12.25 6.35 -2.93
N ILE A 98 11.74 6.09 -4.13
CA ILE A 98 12.40 5.22 -5.11
C ILE A 98 13.68 5.89 -5.61
N GLU A 99 13.63 7.16 -6.03
CA GLU A 99 14.79 7.92 -6.50
C GLU A 99 15.90 7.95 -5.44
N LEU A 100 15.54 8.23 -4.18
CA LEU A 100 16.47 8.23 -3.07
C LEU A 100 17.10 6.86 -2.83
N GLY A 101 16.33 5.78 -2.91
CA GLY A 101 16.86 4.44 -2.71
C GLY A 101 17.63 3.90 -3.92
N LEU A 102 17.40 4.43 -5.13
CA LEU A 102 18.29 4.16 -6.28
C LEU A 102 19.66 4.83 -6.10
N GLU A 103 19.69 6.04 -5.54
CA GLU A 103 20.94 6.75 -5.23
C GLU A 103 21.69 6.09 -4.06
N LYS A 104 20.98 5.72 -2.99
CA LYS A 104 21.58 5.26 -1.72
C LYS A 104 21.58 3.74 -1.53
N GLY A 105 21.06 2.99 -2.49
CA GLY A 105 20.82 1.54 -2.41
C GLY A 105 19.56 1.14 -1.62
N LYS A 106 19.13 1.97 -0.66
CA LYS A 106 17.91 1.76 0.12
C LYS A 106 17.35 3.08 0.64
N ALA A 107 16.02 3.19 0.71
CA ALA A 107 15.34 4.30 1.38
C ALA A 107 14.06 3.81 2.08
N GLU A 108 13.66 4.51 3.16
CA GLU A 108 12.48 4.14 3.96
C GLU A 108 11.57 5.33 4.30
N LEU A 109 10.27 5.08 4.25
CA LEU A 109 9.22 5.79 4.97
C LEU A 109 8.80 4.91 6.14
N ARG A 110 9.15 5.35 7.36
CA ARG A 110 8.75 4.63 8.58
C ARG A 110 7.21 4.55 8.69
N PRO A 111 6.66 3.57 9.41
CA PRO A 111 5.22 3.45 9.58
C PRO A 111 4.56 4.73 10.10
N GLN A 112 3.86 5.43 9.20
CA GLN A 112 3.20 6.70 9.46
C GLN A 112 1.75 6.66 9.01
N LYS A 113 0.96 7.61 9.48
CA LYS A 113 -0.48 7.69 9.21
C LYS A 113 -0.76 8.42 7.90
N TYR A 114 -1.63 7.84 7.10
CA TYR A 114 -2.16 8.41 5.87
C TYR A 114 -3.67 8.59 6.00
N ARG A 115 -4.18 9.68 5.42
CA ARG A 115 -5.62 9.95 5.39
C ARG A 115 -6.30 8.95 4.46
N VAL A 116 -7.37 8.34 4.96
CA VAL A 116 -8.29 7.54 4.16
C VAL A 116 -9.41 8.47 3.69
N VAL A 117 -9.68 8.45 2.39
CA VAL A 117 -10.72 9.28 1.76
C VAL A 117 -11.60 8.47 0.82
N PHE A 118 -12.85 8.89 0.67
CA PHE A 118 -13.76 8.38 -0.35
C PHE A 118 -13.41 8.99 -1.72
N THR A 119 -14.14 8.58 -2.76
CA THR A 119 -13.98 9.07 -4.14
C THR A 119 -14.24 10.58 -4.24
N ASP A 120 -15.18 11.09 -3.46
CA ASP A 120 -15.54 12.51 -3.32
C ASP A 120 -14.56 13.32 -2.43
N LYS A 121 -13.45 12.72 -1.99
CA LYS A 121 -12.44 13.29 -1.08
C LYS A 121 -12.89 13.49 0.37
N THR A 122 -14.07 13.01 0.74
CA THR A 122 -14.52 13.01 2.14
C THR A 122 -13.57 12.16 2.99
N TYR A 123 -13.16 12.67 4.16
CA TYR A 123 -12.31 11.94 5.11
C TYR A 123 -13.06 10.81 5.80
N CYS A 124 -12.45 9.62 5.85
CA CYS A 124 -13.05 8.40 6.41
C CYS A 124 -12.18 7.70 7.46
N GLY A 125 -11.08 8.31 7.91
CA GLY A 125 -10.19 7.72 8.91
C GLY A 125 -8.73 7.77 8.51
N GLU A 126 -7.90 6.98 9.16
CA GLU A 126 -6.47 6.92 8.89
C GLU A 126 -5.97 5.48 8.81
N ILE A 127 -4.98 5.24 7.96
CA ILE A 127 -4.27 3.96 7.82
C ILE A 127 -2.79 4.18 8.09
N GLN A 128 -2.17 3.28 8.85
CA GLN A 128 -0.75 3.34 9.18
C GLN A 128 0.04 2.37 8.30
N VAL A 129 0.98 2.92 7.52
CA VAL A 129 1.76 2.18 6.53
C VAL A 129 3.22 2.61 6.58
N GLY A 130 4.14 1.66 6.52
CA GLY A 130 5.55 1.91 6.22
C GLY A 130 5.88 1.43 4.80
N VAL A 131 6.80 2.10 4.14
CA VAL A 131 7.24 1.73 2.78
C VAL A 131 8.76 1.74 2.75
N THR A 132 9.38 0.66 2.29
CA THR A 132 10.83 0.58 2.10
C THR A 132 11.11 0.23 0.66
N PHE A 133 12.04 0.93 0.04
CA PHE A 133 12.55 0.57 -1.28
C PHE A 133 14.01 0.16 -1.18
N THR A 134 14.35 -0.97 -1.79
CA THR A 134 15.72 -1.49 -1.88
C THR A 134 16.06 -1.70 -3.36
N ALA A 135 17.11 -1.03 -3.84
CA ALA A 135 17.60 -1.19 -5.19
C ALA A 135 18.21 -2.59 -5.39
N LYS A 136 17.98 -3.20 -6.54
CA LYS A 136 18.68 -4.41 -6.96
C LYS A 136 19.94 -4.01 -7.72
N VAL A 137 21.09 -4.50 -7.27
CA VAL A 137 22.34 -4.38 -8.02
C VAL A 137 22.27 -5.35 -9.21
N THR A 138 22.15 -4.84 -10.43
CA THR A 138 22.20 -5.66 -11.64
C THR A 138 23.65 -5.76 -12.12
N TYR A 139 24.27 -6.93 -12.00
CA TYR A 139 25.62 -7.22 -12.51
C TYR A 139 25.63 -7.51 -14.02
N GLU A 140 25.10 -6.62 -14.85
CA GLU A 140 25.04 -6.83 -16.31
C GLU A 140 25.98 -5.90 -17.10
N ILE A 141 27.23 -5.67 -16.66
CA ILE A 141 28.28 -5.11 -17.54
C ILE A 141 29.70 -5.59 -17.13
N ILE A 142 29.98 -6.90 -17.02
CA ILE A 142 31.39 -7.40 -17.06
C ILE A 142 31.53 -8.77 -17.75
N SER A 143 30.64 -9.15 -18.68
CA SER A 143 30.77 -10.42 -19.42
C SER A 143 30.78 -10.28 -20.94
N GLN A 144 30.82 -9.06 -21.49
CA GLN A 144 30.97 -8.83 -22.94
C GLN A 144 32.27 -8.10 -23.30
N THR A 145 33.30 -8.15 -22.46
CA THR A 145 34.63 -7.61 -22.80
C THR A 145 35.78 -8.52 -22.34
N LEU A 146 35.54 -9.84 -22.30
CA LEU A 146 36.59 -10.86 -22.26
C LEU A 146 36.40 -11.84 -23.41
#